data_AF-A0A6A7GEA1-F1
#
_entry.id   AF-A0A6A7GEA1-F1
#
_cell.length_a   1.000
_cell.length_b   1.000
_cell.length_c   1.000
_cell.angle_alpha   90.00
_cell.angle_beta   90.00
_cell.angle_gamma   90.00
#
_symmetry.space_group_name_H-M   'P 1'
#
loop_
_entity.id
_entity.type
_entity.pdbx_description
1 polymer ?
#
loop_
_entity_poly.entity_id
_entity_poly.type
_entity_poly.pdbx_seq_one_letter_code
_entity_poly.pdbx_strand_id
1 'polypeptide(L)'
;LHENSNIASAINESNLLLDTVLSLQPRTSSQSGMTREDTISQLAKDIGEKLPANFDIESAQKNYPVLYEESMNTVLIQELIRFNKLLSIVRKSLVNIRKALKGEIVMSPSLDELERSMFDVKVPSMWSAVSYPSLKPLGSWIDDLIARLHFFQTWLNEGPPAVFWISGFFFTQSFLTGTLQNFARCRKIPIDLIGFDFVVVQDIPVDSKTPPDEVL
;
A
#
# COMPACT_ATOMS: atom_id res chain seq x y z
N LEU A 1 -13.75 -8.96 28.40
CA LEU A 1 -12.94 -9.44 27.25
C LEU A 1 -13.72 -10.53 26.54
N HIS A 2 -13.87 -10.45 25.22
CA HIS A 2 -14.60 -11.44 24.42
C HIS A 2 -13.75 -12.71 24.24
N GLU A 3 -14.38 -13.87 24.07
CA GLU A 3 -13.72 -15.18 23.92
C GLU A 3 -12.69 -15.20 22.76
N ASN A 4 -12.92 -14.40 21.74
CA ASN A 4 -12.01 -14.19 20.60
C ASN A 4 -10.66 -13.55 20.98
N SER A 5 -10.58 -12.89 22.14
CA SER A 5 -9.33 -12.31 22.63
C SER A 5 -8.30 -13.38 23.01
N ASN A 6 -8.76 -14.52 23.54
CA ASN A 6 -7.85 -15.63 23.84
C ASN A 6 -7.31 -16.27 22.56
N ILE A 7 -8.15 -16.38 21.53
CA ILE A 7 -7.74 -16.88 20.21
C ILE A 7 -6.70 -15.93 19.59
N ALA A 8 -6.94 -14.62 19.61
CA ALA A 8 -6.00 -13.63 19.09
C ALA A 8 -4.65 -13.65 19.85
N SER A 9 -4.69 -13.78 21.19
CA SER A 9 -3.47 -13.89 22.00
C SER A 9 -2.68 -15.15 21.66
N ALA A 10 -3.37 -16.31 21.56
CA ALA A 10 -2.74 -17.58 21.21
C ALA A 10 -2.13 -17.57 19.80
N ILE A 11 -2.79 -16.93 18.83
CA ILE A 11 -2.23 -16.74 17.47
C ILE A 11 -0.97 -15.88 17.54
N ASN A 12 -0.98 -14.79 18.31
CA ASN A 12 0.17 -13.89 18.41
C ASN A 12 1.37 -14.56 19.10
N GLU A 13 1.13 -15.30 20.18
CA GLU A 13 2.16 -16.11 20.85
C GLU A 13 2.73 -17.19 19.92
N SER A 14 1.86 -17.90 19.19
CA SER A 14 2.30 -18.90 18.22
C SER A 14 3.16 -18.28 17.12
N ASN A 15 2.75 -17.12 16.58
CA ASN A 15 3.54 -16.41 15.57
C ASN A 15 4.91 -15.97 16.12
N LEU A 16 4.96 -15.48 17.37
CA LEU A 16 6.21 -15.11 18.03
C LEU A 16 7.16 -16.31 18.18
N LEU A 17 6.63 -17.46 18.58
CA LEU A 17 7.42 -18.69 18.69
C LEU A 17 7.94 -19.14 17.33
N LEU A 18 7.09 -19.14 16.29
CA LEU A 18 7.50 -19.50 14.93
C LEU A 18 8.58 -18.56 14.39
N ASP A 19 8.43 -17.25 14.59
CA ASP A 19 9.44 -16.24 14.22
C ASP A 19 10.77 -16.47 14.95
N THR A 20 10.70 -16.83 16.23
CA THR A 20 11.90 -17.16 17.03
C THR A 20 12.60 -18.40 16.47
N VAL A 21 11.85 -19.47 16.17
CA VAL A 21 12.40 -20.70 15.57
C VAL A 21 13.03 -20.41 14.21
N LEU A 22 12.36 -19.63 13.36
CA LEU A 22 12.85 -19.26 12.04
C LEU A 22 14.15 -18.44 12.14
N SER A 23 14.29 -17.59 13.16
CA SER A 23 15.51 -16.83 13.42
C SER A 23 16.72 -17.69 13.84
N LEU A 24 16.47 -18.88 14.41
CA LEU A 24 17.49 -19.82 14.89
C LEU A 24 17.87 -20.87 13.84
N GLN A 25 17.10 -21.01 12.75
CA GLN A 25 17.33 -22.03 11.74
C GLN A 25 18.67 -21.80 11.00
N PRO A 26 19.50 -22.86 10.80
CA PRO A 26 20.73 -22.76 10.03
C PRO A 26 20.47 -22.25 8.62
N ARG A 27 21.03 -21.09 8.28
CA ARG A 27 20.80 -20.40 7.00
C ARG A 27 21.56 -21.01 5.80
N THR A 28 22.32 -22.07 6.05
CA THR A 28 23.09 -22.82 5.04
C THR A 28 22.38 -24.14 4.74
N SER A 29 21.31 -24.11 3.95
CA SER A 29 20.71 -25.35 3.41
C SER A 29 20.43 -25.18 1.91
N SER A 30 21.33 -25.71 1.09
CA SER A 30 21.13 -25.89 -0.35
C SER A 30 20.48 -27.25 -0.59
N GLN A 31 19.14 -27.30 -0.57
CA GLN A 31 18.37 -28.52 -0.77
C GLN A 31 17.42 -28.37 -1.98
N SER A 32 17.96 -28.04 -3.16
CA SER A 32 17.18 -28.05 -4.42
C SER A 32 17.98 -27.73 -5.71
N GLY A 33 19.30 -27.51 -5.65
CA GLY A 33 20.10 -27.16 -6.84
C GLY A 33 19.94 -25.71 -7.32
N MET A 34 18.91 -24.99 -6.87
CA MET A 34 18.85 -23.52 -6.94
C MET A 34 19.49 -22.92 -5.68
N THR A 35 20.34 -21.92 -5.86
CA THR A 35 20.88 -21.19 -4.72
C THR A 35 19.81 -20.27 -4.13
N ARG A 36 19.98 -19.90 -2.86
CA ARG A 36 19.18 -18.85 -2.23
C ARG A 36 19.19 -17.57 -3.06
N GLU A 37 20.36 -17.23 -3.60
CA GLU A 37 20.59 -16.06 -4.44
C GLU A 37 19.77 -16.14 -5.74
N ASP A 38 19.73 -17.30 -6.40
CA ASP A 38 18.91 -17.51 -7.61
C ASP A 38 17.42 -17.31 -7.32
N THR A 39 16.95 -17.84 -6.19
CA THR A 39 15.54 -17.74 -5.77
C THR A 39 15.15 -16.28 -5.50
N ILE A 40 15.99 -15.52 -4.77
CA ILE A 40 15.75 -14.10 -4.50
C ILE A 40 15.86 -13.26 -5.78
N SER A 41 16.82 -13.58 -6.66
CA SER A 41 16.98 -12.91 -7.95
C SER A 41 15.75 -13.10 -8.85
N GLN A 42 15.20 -14.31 -8.88
CA GLN A 42 13.96 -14.62 -9.61
C GLN A 42 12.76 -13.88 -8.98
N LEU A 43 12.58 -13.97 -7.66
CA LEU A 43 11.50 -13.28 -6.96
C LEU A 43 11.56 -11.76 -7.20
N ALA A 44 12.76 -11.17 -7.16
CA ALA A 44 12.95 -9.75 -7.41
C ALA A 44 12.62 -9.35 -8.86
N LYS A 45 12.89 -10.24 -9.82
CA LYS A 45 12.50 -10.05 -11.22
C LYS A 45 10.98 -10.12 -11.37
N ASP A 46 10.34 -11.14 -10.81
CA ASP A 46 8.89 -11.35 -10.91
C ASP A 46 8.11 -10.18 -10.28
N ILE A 47 8.54 -9.70 -9.10
CA ILE A 47 7.94 -8.50 -8.48
C ILE A 47 8.17 -7.28 -9.37
N GLY A 48 9.38 -7.10 -9.90
CA GLY A 48 9.71 -5.97 -10.77
C GLY A 48 8.88 -5.90 -12.06
N GLU A 49 8.53 -7.04 -12.64
CA GLU A 49 7.69 -7.16 -13.84
C GLU A 49 6.21 -6.88 -13.56
N LYS A 50 5.72 -7.23 -12.36
CA LYS A 50 4.32 -6.98 -11.96
C LYS A 50 4.02 -5.52 -11.64
N LEU A 51 5.01 -4.72 -11.25
CA LEU A 51 4.78 -3.35 -10.82
C LEU A 51 4.47 -2.42 -12.01
N PRO A 52 3.37 -1.66 -11.99
CA PRO A 52 3.04 -0.70 -13.05
C PRO A 52 3.93 0.55 -12.97
N ALA A 53 4.04 1.28 -14.07
CA ALA A 53 4.87 2.49 -14.16
C ALA A 53 4.46 3.55 -13.13
N ASN A 54 5.38 4.45 -12.81
CA ASN A 54 5.08 5.58 -11.92
C ASN A 54 4.01 6.47 -12.53
N PHE A 55 3.19 7.08 -11.69
CA PHE A 55 2.20 8.06 -12.12
C PHE A 55 2.89 9.32 -12.65
N ASP A 56 2.38 9.87 -13.73
CA ASP A 56 2.77 11.20 -14.21
C ASP A 56 2.08 12.27 -13.36
N ILE A 57 2.82 12.83 -12.41
CA ILE A 57 2.32 13.85 -11.50
C ILE A 57 2.00 15.15 -12.23
N GLU A 58 2.74 15.51 -13.28
CA GLU A 58 2.51 16.75 -14.02
C GLU A 58 1.20 16.67 -14.80
N SER A 59 0.98 15.55 -15.49
CA SER A 59 -0.30 15.29 -16.17
C SER A 59 -1.46 15.18 -15.18
N ALA A 60 -1.25 14.53 -14.03
CA ALA A 60 -2.27 14.43 -12.98
C ALA A 60 -2.65 15.81 -12.42
N GLN A 61 -1.67 16.69 -12.14
CA GLN A 61 -1.91 18.05 -11.66
C GLN A 61 -2.63 18.93 -12.70
N LYS A 62 -2.39 18.69 -13.99
CA LYS A 62 -3.08 19.39 -15.06
C LYS A 62 -4.55 18.96 -15.17
N ASN A 63 -4.82 17.67 -15.03
CA ASN A 63 -6.18 17.12 -15.12
C ASN A 63 -7.00 17.35 -13.84
N TYR A 64 -6.33 17.35 -12.69
CA TYR A 64 -6.91 17.56 -11.35
C TYR A 64 -6.22 18.74 -10.66
N PRO A 65 -6.49 19.99 -11.10
CA PRO A 65 -5.85 21.15 -10.51
C PRO A 65 -6.22 21.27 -9.03
N VAL A 66 -5.24 21.69 -8.23
CA VAL A 66 -5.43 21.96 -6.80
C VAL A 66 -6.20 23.27 -6.67
N LEU A 67 -7.52 23.15 -6.60
CA LEU A 67 -8.45 24.26 -6.43
C LEU A 67 -8.96 24.31 -5.00
N TYR A 68 -9.32 25.50 -4.55
CA TYR A 68 -9.95 25.67 -3.25
C TYR A 68 -11.30 24.95 -3.20
N GLU A 69 -12.01 24.82 -4.31
CA GLU A 69 -13.32 24.17 -4.35
C GLU A 69 -13.21 22.64 -4.37
N GLU A 70 -12.05 22.09 -4.75
CA GLU A 70 -11.82 20.66 -4.96
C GLU A 70 -10.67 20.13 -4.08
N SER A 71 -10.89 20.08 -2.77
CA SER A 71 -9.94 19.52 -1.79
C SER A 71 -9.51 18.08 -2.11
N MET A 72 -10.40 17.29 -2.70
CA MET A 72 -10.10 15.91 -3.10
C MET A 72 -8.95 15.80 -4.11
N ASN A 73 -8.78 16.78 -5.00
CA ASN A 73 -7.67 16.79 -5.96
C ASN A 73 -6.33 16.91 -5.23
N THR A 74 -6.27 17.71 -4.16
CA THR A 74 -5.07 17.82 -3.33
C THR A 74 -4.73 16.47 -2.68
N VAL A 75 -5.74 15.78 -2.15
CA VAL A 75 -5.56 14.45 -1.55
C VAL A 75 -5.02 13.46 -2.60
N LEU A 76 -5.66 13.40 -3.77
CA LEU A 76 -5.22 12.56 -4.88
C LEU A 76 -3.75 12.79 -5.23
N ILE A 77 -3.34 14.03 -5.52
CA ILE A 77 -1.96 14.34 -5.90
C ILE A 77 -0.96 13.96 -4.82
N GLN A 78 -1.26 14.24 -3.55
CA GLN A 78 -0.38 13.89 -2.43
C GLN A 78 -0.23 12.37 -2.27
N GLU A 79 -1.31 11.61 -2.49
CA GLU A 79 -1.28 10.15 -2.48
C GLU A 79 -0.43 9.60 -3.62
N LEU A 80 -0.60 10.10 -4.85
CA LEU A 80 0.20 9.69 -6.01
C LEU A 80 1.70 9.94 -5.79
N ILE A 81 2.07 11.07 -5.18
CA ILE A 81 3.45 11.40 -4.81
C ILE A 81 4.02 10.34 -3.83
N ARG A 82 3.23 9.93 -2.83
CA ARG A 82 3.63 8.89 -1.87
C ARG A 82 3.79 7.52 -2.55
N PHE A 83 2.85 7.11 -3.40
CA PHE A 83 2.97 5.88 -4.17
C PHE A 83 4.19 5.89 -5.09
N ASN A 84 4.47 7.01 -5.78
CA ASN A 84 5.65 7.14 -6.62
C ASN A 84 6.96 7.04 -5.82
N LYS A 85 7.00 7.62 -4.61
CA LYS A 85 8.15 7.48 -3.70
C LYS A 85 8.37 6.02 -3.31
N LEU A 86 7.30 5.32 -2.91
CA LEU A 86 7.36 3.89 -2.58
C LEU A 86 7.81 3.06 -3.79
N LEU A 87 7.19 3.24 -4.96
CA LEU A 87 7.54 2.52 -6.20
C LEU A 87 9.00 2.74 -6.59
N SER A 88 9.50 3.97 -6.46
CA SER A 88 10.91 4.29 -6.75
C SER A 88 11.86 3.52 -5.84
N ILE A 89 11.56 3.44 -4.54
CA ILE A 89 12.37 2.70 -3.57
C ILE A 89 12.31 1.19 -3.84
N VAL A 90 11.12 0.64 -4.08
CA VAL A 90 10.93 -0.78 -4.40
C VAL A 90 11.70 -1.14 -5.69
N ARG A 91 11.49 -0.41 -6.79
CA ARG A 91 12.19 -0.68 -8.07
C ARG A 91 13.70 -0.58 -7.94
N LYS A 92 14.22 0.48 -7.31
CA LYS A 92 15.67 0.68 -7.14
C LYS A 92 16.28 -0.44 -6.29
N SER A 93 15.62 -0.81 -5.20
CA SER A 93 16.09 -1.87 -4.31
C SER A 93 16.08 -3.24 -4.99
N LEU A 94 15.03 -3.57 -5.76
CA LEU A 94 14.95 -4.81 -6.56
C LEU A 94 16.04 -4.90 -7.66
N VAL A 95 16.38 -3.77 -8.29
CA VAL A 95 17.49 -3.75 -9.25
C VAL A 95 18.83 -3.90 -8.53
N ASN A 96 19.03 -3.19 -7.42
CA ASN A 96 20.27 -3.23 -6.68
C ASN A 96 20.55 -4.60 -6.07
N ILE A 97 19.55 -5.28 -5.49
CA ILE A 97 19.77 -6.62 -4.94
C ILE A 97 20.20 -7.61 -6.02
N ARG A 98 19.58 -7.56 -7.20
CA ARG A 98 19.96 -8.42 -8.33
C ARG A 98 21.38 -8.14 -8.82
N LYS A 99 21.84 -6.89 -8.77
CA LYS A 99 23.24 -6.53 -9.09
C LYS A 99 24.21 -6.98 -7.99
N ALA A 100 23.81 -6.87 -6.73
CA ALA A 100 24.63 -7.27 -5.58
C ALA A 100 24.87 -8.79 -5.58
N LEU A 101 23.82 -9.57 -5.85
CA LEU A 101 23.90 -11.04 -5.97
C LEU A 101 24.80 -11.49 -7.14
N LYS A 102 24.97 -10.67 -8.17
CA LYS A 102 25.92 -10.92 -9.27
C LYS A 102 27.35 -10.44 -8.99
N GLY A 103 27.58 -9.78 -7.85
CA GLY A 103 28.85 -9.15 -7.52
C GLY A 103 29.14 -7.84 -8.30
N GLU A 104 28.15 -7.25 -8.96
CA GLU A 104 28.31 -5.98 -9.70
C GLU A 104 28.35 -4.76 -8.75
N ILE A 105 27.70 -4.87 -7.58
CA ILE A 105 27.73 -3.85 -6.52
C ILE A 105 28.02 -4.51 -5.17
N VAL A 106 28.57 -3.74 -4.24
CA VAL A 106 28.84 -4.21 -2.88
C VAL A 106 27.53 -4.40 -2.11
N MET A 107 27.41 -5.53 -1.41
CA MET A 107 26.28 -5.81 -0.52
C MET A 107 26.30 -4.84 0.67
N SER A 108 25.35 -3.91 0.71
CA SER A 108 25.16 -3.01 1.84
C SER A 108 24.32 -3.66 2.94
N PRO A 109 24.37 -3.17 4.19
CA PRO A 109 23.51 -3.68 5.27
C PRO A 109 22.01 -3.62 4.94
N SER A 110 21.58 -2.61 4.18
CA SER A 110 20.20 -2.49 3.70
C SER A 110 19.83 -3.51 2.64
N LEU A 111 20.77 -3.93 1.78
CA LEU A 111 20.53 -4.98 0.80
C LEU A 111 20.55 -6.37 1.43
N ASP A 112 21.40 -6.59 2.44
CA ASP A 112 21.40 -7.81 3.26
C ASP A 112 20.08 -7.98 4.03
N GLU A 113 19.55 -6.89 4.62
CA GLU A 113 18.21 -6.92 5.23
C GLU A 113 17.11 -7.21 4.21
N LEU A 114 17.16 -6.56 3.04
CA LEU A 114 16.22 -6.81 1.94
C LEU A 114 16.24 -8.27 1.49
N GLU A 115 17.42 -8.86 1.30
CA GLU A 115 17.58 -10.27 0.92
C GLU A 115 16.97 -11.20 1.96
N ARG A 116 17.25 -10.96 3.25
CA ARG A 116 16.70 -11.74 4.37
C ARG A 116 15.19 -11.62 4.46
N SER A 117 14.66 -10.40 4.42
CA SER A 117 13.22 -10.16 4.47
C SER A 117 12.49 -10.82 3.28
N MET A 118 13.07 -10.76 2.06
CA MET A 118 12.50 -11.44 0.91
C MET A 118 12.52 -12.96 1.04
N PHE A 119 13.59 -13.53 1.60
CA PHE A 119 13.69 -14.96 1.86
C PHE A 119 12.68 -15.43 2.92
N ASP A 120 12.48 -14.64 3.96
CA ASP A 120 11.54 -14.92 5.05
C ASP A 120 10.08 -14.54 4.69
N VAL A 121 9.82 -14.16 3.43
CA VAL A 121 8.48 -13.75 2.91
C VAL A 121 7.90 -12.55 3.69
N LYS A 122 8.76 -11.69 4.22
CA LYS A 122 8.42 -10.45 4.94
C LYS A 122 8.63 -9.23 4.07
N VAL A 123 7.88 -8.16 4.36
CA VAL A 123 8.07 -6.87 3.71
C VAL A 123 9.35 -6.22 4.27
N PRO A 124 10.34 -5.90 3.41
CA PRO A 124 11.59 -5.25 3.82
C PRO A 124 11.37 -3.95 4.59
N SER A 125 12.24 -3.68 5.56
CA SER A 125 12.17 -2.49 6.42
C SER A 125 12.20 -1.18 5.61
N MET A 126 13.00 -1.16 4.55
CA MET A 126 13.12 0.01 3.67
C MET A 126 11.86 0.29 2.85
N TRP A 127 10.99 -0.70 2.64
CA TRP A 127 9.70 -0.52 1.98
C TRP A 127 8.65 -0.10 3.01
N SER A 128 8.59 -0.78 4.15
CA SER A 128 7.61 -0.48 5.20
C SER A 128 7.79 0.93 5.78
N ALA A 129 9.02 1.44 5.88
CA ALA A 129 9.32 2.80 6.35
C ALA A 129 8.70 3.92 5.50
N VAL A 130 8.35 3.63 4.24
CA VAL A 130 7.73 4.58 3.30
C VAL A 130 6.39 4.06 2.76
N SER A 131 5.84 3.01 3.38
CA SER A 131 4.57 2.39 3.00
C SER A 131 3.45 2.75 3.97
N TYR A 132 2.24 2.30 3.64
CA TYR A 132 1.10 2.28 4.53
C TYR A 132 1.24 1.14 5.55
N PRO A 133 0.66 1.26 6.76
CA PRO A 133 0.68 0.20 7.76
C PRO A 133 0.07 -1.11 7.21
N SER A 134 0.82 -2.21 7.31
CA SER A 134 0.39 -3.53 6.85
C SER A 134 1.11 -4.63 7.64
N LEU A 135 0.37 -5.70 7.94
CA LEU A 135 0.90 -6.95 8.51
C LEU A 135 0.86 -8.10 7.47
N LYS A 136 0.55 -7.80 6.20
CA LYS A 136 0.50 -8.79 5.13
C LYS A 136 1.91 -9.34 4.83
N PRO A 137 2.03 -10.65 4.50
CA PRO A 137 3.27 -11.22 3.98
C PRO A 137 3.61 -10.60 2.61
N LEU A 138 4.87 -10.73 2.18
CA LEU A 138 5.42 -10.08 0.99
C LEU A 138 4.54 -10.24 -0.26
N GLY A 139 4.12 -11.46 -0.59
CA GLY A 139 3.28 -11.72 -1.78
C GLY A 139 1.95 -10.97 -1.73
N SER A 140 1.19 -11.13 -0.63
CA SER A 140 -0.09 -10.44 -0.44
C SER A 140 0.05 -8.93 -0.31
N TRP A 141 1.20 -8.43 0.17
CA TRP A 141 1.50 -7.00 0.21
C TRP A 141 1.72 -6.43 -1.19
N ILE A 142 2.41 -7.17 -2.07
CA ILE A 142 2.57 -6.77 -3.49
C ILE A 142 1.23 -6.75 -4.21
N ASP A 143 0.39 -7.77 -4.02
CA ASP A 143 -0.95 -7.79 -4.64
C ASP A 143 -1.82 -6.62 -4.14
N ASP A 144 -1.74 -6.30 -2.84
CA ASP A 144 -2.42 -5.15 -2.24
C ASP A 144 -1.90 -3.82 -2.80
N LEU A 145 -0.58 -3.69 -2.97
CA LEU A 145 0.03 -2.51 -3.60
C LEU A 145 -0.47 -2.33 -5.02
N ILE A 146 -0.49 -3.39 -5.82
CA ILE A 146 -0.98 -3.35 -7.21
C ILE A 146 -2.46 -2.94 -7.25
N ALA A 147 -3.30 -3.51 -6.37
CA ALA A 147 -4.71 -3.14 -6.27
C ALA A 147 -4.90 -1.65 -5.95
N ARG A 148 -4.08 -1.08 -5.04
CA ARG A 148 -4.11 0.36 -4.72
C ARG A 148 -3.69 1.21 -5.92
N LEU A 149 -2.61 0.84 -6.59
CA LEU A 149 -2.14 1.55 -7.79
C LEU A 149 -3.21 1.53 -8.88
N HIS A 150 -3.88 0.39 -9.08
CA HIS A 150 -4.99 0.27 -10.01
C HIS A 150 -6.16 1.19 -9.62
N PHE A 151 -6.55 1.23 -8.34
CA PHE A 151 -7.60 2.12 -7.85
C PHE A 151 -7.33 3.59 -8.20
N PHE A 152 -6.12 4.08 -7.93
CA PHE A 152 -5.73 5.45 -8.27
C PHE A 152 -5.59 5.68 -9.78
N GLN A 153 -5.15 4.67 -10.54
CA GLN A 153 -5.10 4.75 -12.00
C GLN A 153 -6.49 4.86 -12.63
N THR A 154 -7.46 4.07 -12.14
CA THR A 154 -8.86 4.17 -12.55
C THR A 154 -9.40 5.56 -12.24
N TRP A 155 -9.12 6.11 -11.05
CA TRP A 155 -9.51 7.48 -10.72
C TRP A 155 -8.92 8.48 -11.72
N LEU A 156 -7.62 8.39 -12.04
CA LEU A 156 -6.99 9.30 -13.02
C LEU A 156 -7.65 9.23 -14.41
N ASN A 157 -8.09 8.05 -14.84
CA ASN A 157 -8.63 7.82 -16.18
C ASN A 157 -10.13 8.14 -16.29
N GLU A 158 -10.91 7.79 -15.27
CA GLU A 158 -12.37 7.75 -15.32
C GLU A 158 -13.04 8.82 -14.45
N GLY A 159 -12.28 9.50 -13.58
CA GLY A 159 -12.84 10.44 -12.61
C GLY A 159 -12.95 9.85 -11.20
N PRO A 160 -13.37 10.66 -10.20
CA PRO A 160 -13.53 10.20 -8.83
C PRO A 160 -14.53 9.03 -8.75
N PRO A 161 -14.19 7.94 -8.04
CA PRO A 161 -15.07 6.79 -7.92
C PRO A 161 -16.28 7.14 -7.04
N ALA A 162 -17.44 6.52 -7.32
CA ALA A 162 -18.63 6.63 -6.47
C ALA A 162 -18.44 5.93 -5.11
N VAL A 163 -17.63 4.87 -5.07
CA VAL A 163 -17.26 4.14 -3.85
C VAL A 163 -15.75 4.20 -3.65
N PHE A 164 -15.33 4.78 -2.53
CA PHE A 164 -13.92 4.90 -2.17
C PHE A 164 -13.44 3.72 -1.32
N TRP A 165 -12.33 3.11 -1.73
CA TRP A 165 -11.62 2.15 -0.89
C TRP A 165 -10.80 2.88 0.18
N ILE A 166 -11.43 3.23 1.30
CA ILE A 166 -10.83 4.10 2.35
C ILE A 166 -9.49 3.55 2.84
N SER A 167 -9.39 2.25 3.13
CA SER A 167 -8.13 1.63 3.58
C SER A 167 -7.06 1.56 2.50
N GLY A 168 -7.39 1.88 1.24
CA GLY A 168 -6.49 1.95 0.08
C GLY A 168 -5.57 3.17 0.08
N PHE A 169 -5.92 4.22 0.84
CA PHE A 169 -5.11 5.42 0.99
C PHE A 169 -3.94 5.20 1.95
N PHE A 170 -2.82 5.88 1.71
CA PHE A 170 -1.73 6.03 2.66
C PHE A 170 -2.16 6.78 3.91
N PHE A 171 -2.88 7.89 3.72
CA PHE A 171 -3.30 8.75 4.82
C PHE A 171 -4.81 9.00 4.78
N THR A 172 -5.56 8.05 5.33
CA THR A 172 -7.03 8.05 5.40
C THR A 172 -7.61 9.31 6.04
N GLN A 173 -6.93 9.90 7.02
CA GLN A 173 -7.37 11.14 7.65
C GLN A 173 -7.42 12.31 6.66
N SER A 174 -6.48 12.39 5.70
CA SER A 174 -6.54 13.44 4.68
C SER A 174 -7.72 13.28 3.74
N PHE A 175 -8.09 12.04 3.43
CA PHE A 175 -9.30 11.73 2.69
C PHE A 175 -10.55 12.19 3.45
N LEU A 176 -10.71 11.80 4.72
CA LEU A 176 -11.86 12.19 5.54
C LEU A 176 -11.99 13.71 5.66
N THR A 177 -10.89 14.41 5.97
CA THR A 177 -10.88 15.86 6.05
C THR A 177 -11.18 16.50 4.70
N GLY A 178 -10.62 15.98 3.61
CA GLY A 178 -10.88 16.50 2.26
C GLY A 178 -12.34 16.35 1.84
N THR A 179 -13.01 15.27 2.27
CA THR A 179 -14.44 15.03 1.98
C THR A 179 -15.30 16.04 2.72
N LEU A 180 -15.04 16.25 4.02
CA LEU A 180 -15.70 17.30 4.80
C LEU A 180 -15.47 18.69 4.19
N GLN A 181 -14.24 18.98 3.74
CA GLN A 181 -13.93 20.27 3.11
C GLN A 181 -14.70 20.48 1.80
N ASN A 182 -14.76 19.47 0.92
CA ASN A 182 -15.57 19.55 -0.29
C ASN A 182 -17.04 19.82 0.03
N PHE A 183 -17.61 19.07 0.98
CA PHE A 183 -19.00 19.25 1.40
C PHE A 183 -19.27 20.65 2.00
N ALA A 184 -18.43 21.07 2.95
CA ALA A 184 -18.50 22.39 3.60
C ALA A 184 -18.48 23.53 2.57
N ARG A 185 -17.57 23.46 1.60
CA ARG A 185 -17.39 24.51 0.58
C ARG A 185 -18.54 24.57 -0.41
N CYS A 186 -19.02 23.41 -0.88
CA CYS A 186 -20.20 23.34 -1.75
C CYS A 186 -21.44 23.96 -1.09
N ARG A 187 -21.64 23.73 0.21
CA ARG A 187 -22.79 24.23 0.98
C ARG A 187 -22.54 25.58 1.66
N LYS A 188 -21.33 26.13 1.60
CA LYS A 188 -20.89 27.36 2.30
C LYS A 188 -21.13 27.31 3.82
N ILE A 189 -20.95 26.14 4.42
CA ILE A 189 -21.08 25.92 5.87
C ILE A 189 -19.67 25.79 6.47
N PRO A 190 -19.39 26.36 7.65
CA PRO A 190 -18.13 26.12 8.36
C PRO A 190 -17.87 24.62 8.60
N ILE A 191 -16.62 24.18 8.37
CA ILE A 191 -16.23 22.77 8.54
C ILE A 191 -16.44 22.26 9.98
N ASP A 192 -16.34 23.14 10.98
CA ASP A 192 -16.48 22.79 12.40
C ASP A 192 -17.92 22.40 12.79
N LEU A 193 -18.89 22.66 11.91
CA LEU A 193 -20.32 22.36 12.13
C LEU A 193 -20.77 21.07 11.43
N ILE A 194 -19.89 20.42 10.67
CA ILE A 194 -20.21 19.21 9.92
C ILE A 194 -19.46 18.00 10.49
N GLY A 195 -20.05 16.83 10.35
CA GLY A 195 -19.48 15.57 10.80
C GLY A 195 -19.94 14.43 9.91
N PHE A 196 -19.34 13.25 10.12
CA PHE A 196 -19.81 12.03 9.46
C PHE A 196 -20.93 11.41 10.27
N ASP A 197 -22.03 11.07 9.59
CA ASP A 197 -23.07 10.19 10.09
C ASP A 197 -23.02 8.86 9.34
N PHE A 198 -23.54 7.79 9.95
CA PHE A 198 -23.43 6.43 9.42
C PHE A 198 -24.75 5.69 9.54
N VAL A 199 -25.14 5.06 8.43
CA VAL A 199 -26.30 4.16 8.39
C VAL A 199 -25.81 2.73 8.25
N VAL A 200 -26.31 1.84 9.11
CA VAL A 200 -26.03 0.40 9.01
C VAL A 200 -26.86 -0.17 7.87
N VAL A 201 -26.19 -0.56 6.78
CA VAL A 201 -26.82 -1.18 5.62
C VAL A 201 -26.80 -2.70 5.82
N GLN A 202 -27.93 -3.37 5.57
CA GLN A 202 -28.03 -4.83 5.71
C GLN A 202 -27.40 -5.59 4.54
N ASP A 203 -27.47 -5.00 3.34
CA ASP A 203 -26.88 -5.52 2.10
C ASP A 203 -26.05 -4.44 1.42
N ILE A 204 -24.98 -4.85 0.72
CA ILE A 204 -24.18 -3.95 -0.11
C ILE A 204 -25.02 -3.60 -1.36
N PRO A 205 -25.35 -2.32 -1.61
CA PRO A 205 -26.15 -1.95 -2.78
C PRO A 205 -25.49 -2.41 -4.08
N VAL A 206 -26.25 -3.15 -4.91
CA VAL A 206 -25.77 -3.77 -6.16
C VAL A 206 -25.40 -2.73 -7.23
N ASP A 207 -25.96 -1.52 -7.14
CA ASP A 207 -25.69 -0.43 -8.07
C ASP A 207 -24.93 0.71 -7.36
N SER A 208 -23.63 0.49 -7.18
CA SER A 208 -22.74 1.43 -6.47
C SER A 208 -21.99 2.36 -7.44
N LYS A 209 -22.43 2.45 -8.70
CA LYS A 209 -21.75 3.24 -9.75
C LYS A 209 -22.26 4.67 -9.84
N THR A 210 -23.44 4.94 -9.32
CA THR A 210 -23.99 6.30 -9.21
C THR A 210 -23.77 6.82 -7.79
N PRO A 211 -23.32 8.08 -7.63
CA PRO A 211 -23.37 8.74 -6.33
C PRO A 211 -24.81 8.69 -5.81
N PRO A 212 -25.05 8.40 -4.53
CA PRO A 212 -26.39 8.52 -3.96
C PRO A 212 -26.90 9.96 -4.16
N ASP A 213 -28.18 10.11 -4.51
CA ASP A 213 -28.86 11.42 -4.48
C ASP A 213 -28.63 12.05 -3.11
N GLU A 214 -28.31 13.34 -3.07
CA GLU A 214 -27.93 14.07 -1.85
C GLU A 214 -28.91 13.74 -0.70
N VAL A 215 -28.48 12.88 0.22
CA VAL A 215 -29.27 12.57 1.41
C VAL A 215 -29.19 13.80 2.30
N LEU A 216 -30.34 14.48 2.43
CA LEU A 216 -30.56 15.66 3.27
C LEU A 216 -30.25 15.41 4.74
#